data_AF-A0A960ZMP5-F1
#
_entry.id   AF-A0A960ZMP5-F1
#
_cell.length_a   1.000
_cell.length_b   1.000
_cell.length_c   1.000
_cell.angle_alpha   90.00
_cell.angle_beta   90.00
_cell.angle_gamma   90.00
#
_symmetry.space_group_name_H-M   'P 1'
#
loop_
_entity.id
_entity.type
_entity.pdbx_description
1 polymer ?
#
loop_
_entity_poly.entity_id
_entity_poly.type
_entity_poly.pdbx_seq_one_letter_code
_entity_poly.pdbx_strand_id
1 'polypeptide(L)' 'MSLNHSKGRLIGLSRELLRTWQDTQETWRDVKSREFDSTYMQPMFDAVDHAAAAIEDLDKLLHRLREDCER' A
#
# COMPACT_ATOMS: atom_id res chain seq x y z
N MET A 1 10.61 -15.35 2.31
CA MET A 1 9.42 -14.46 2.16
C MET A 1 9.21 -14.23 0.68
N SER A 2 8.03 -14.50 0.12
CA SER A 2 7.75 -14.17 -1.29
C SER A 2 7.32 -12.72 -1.42
N LEU A 3 7.61 -12.09 -2.58
CA LEU A 3 7.18 -10.72 -2.89
C LEU A 3 5.66 -10.56 -2.79
N ASN A 4 4.92 -11.54 -3.28
CA ASN A 4 3.46 -11.57 -3.15
C ASN A 4 2.96 -11.56 -1.70
N HIS A 5 3.64 -12.26 -0.78
CA HIS A 5 3.28 -12.22 0.64
C HIS A 5 3.52 -10.82 1.23
N SER A 6 4.65 -10.19 0.91
CA SER A 6 4.95 -8.82 1.35
C SER A 6 3.95 -7.81 0.79
N LYS A 7 3.55 -7.93 -0.48
CA LYS A 7 2.49 -7.12 -1.11
C LYS A 7 1.16 -7.27 -0.36
N GLY A 8 0.73 -8.51 -0.12
CA GLY A 8 -0.51 -8.79 0.60
C GLY A 8 -0.53 -8.17 2.00
N ARG A 9 0.58 -8.29 2.73
CA ARG A 9 0.72 -7.68 4.07
C ARG A 9 0.67 -6.15 4.02
N LEU A 10 1.35 -5.53 3.06
CA LEU A 10 1.34 -4.08 2.87
C LEU A 10 -0.09 -3.55 2.61
N ILE A 11 -0.80 -4.18 1.67
CA ILE A 11 -2.18 -3.82 1.33
C ILE A 11 -3.10 -4.03 2.55
N GLY A 12 -2.93 -5.13 3.29
CA GLY A 12 -3.72 -5.42 4.48
C GLY A 12 -3.58 -4.34 5.56
N LEU A 13 -2.34 -3.96 5.89
CA LEU A 13 -2.06 -2.91 6.87
C LEU A 13 -2.57 -1.53 6.41
N SER A 14 -2.44 -1.21 5.12
CA SER A 14 -2.96 0.03 4.56
C SER A 14 -4.49 0.13 4.67
N ARG A 15 -5.20 -0.97 4.39
CA ARG A 15 -6.67 -1.03 4.57
C ARG A 15 -7.09 -0.88 6.03
N GLU A 16 -6.36 -1.50 6.95
CA GLU A 16 -6.61 -1.35 8.38
C GLU A 16 -6.43 0.11 8.83
N LEU A 17 -5.35 0.75 8.38
CA LEU A 17 -5.09 2.16 8.65
C LEU A 17 -6.17 3.08 8.06
N LEU A 18 -6.63 2.82 6.83
CA LEU A 18 -7.75 3.57 6.22
C LEU A 18 -9.02 3.45 7.05
N ARG A 19 -9.35 2.26 7.55
CA ARG A 19 -10.50 2.05 8.42
C ARG A 19 -10.37 2.86 9.70
N THR A 20 -9.24 2.75 10.40
CA THR A 20 -8.98 3.51 11.63
C THR A 20 -9.01 5.02 11.40
N TRP A 21 -8.56 5.47 10.22
CA TRP A 21 -8.63 6.88 9.86
C TRP A 21 -10.08 7.36 9.66
N GLN A 22 -10.91 6.59 8.95
CA GLN A 22 -12.34 6.87 8.78
C GLN A 22 -13.06 6.94 10.14
N ASP A 23 -12.81 5.97 11.02
CA ASP A 23 -13.35 5.96 12.40
C ASP A 23 -12.90 7.21 13.17
N THR A 24 -11.64 7.62 13.02
CA THR A 24 -11.10 8.83 13.66
C THR A 24 -11.80 10.09 13.14
N GLN A 25 -12.04 10.17 11.83
CA GLN A 25 -12.76 11.29 11.21
C GLN A 25 -14.22 11.38 11.66
N GLU A 26 -14.80 10.33 12.25
CA GLU A 26 -16.13 10.44 12.86
C GLU A 26 -16.15 11.40 14.06
N THR A 27 -15.04 11.55 14.77
CA THR A 27 -14.94 12.40 15.97
C THR A 27 -14.05 13.62 15.74
N TRP A 28 -13.04 13.50 14.90
CA TRP A 28 -12.11 14.59 14.56
C TRP A 28 -12.43 15.17 13.17
N ARG A 29 -13.23 16.24 13.13
CA ARG A 29 -13.80 16.84 11.89
C ARG A 29 -13.38 18.27 11.62
N ASP A 30 -12.41 18.79 12.36
CA ASP A 30 -11.99 20.17 12.23
C ASP A 30 -11.12 20.41 10.97
N VAL A 31 -10.59 21.61 10.84
CA VAL A 31 -9.67 21.96 9.74
C VAL A 31 -8.37 21.16 9.82
N LYS A 32 -7.90 20.81 11.02
CA LYS A 32 -6.66 20.05 11.22
C LYS A 32 -6.79 18.60 10.76
N SER A 33 -7.95 17.98 10.96
CA SER A 33 -8.25 16.66 10.40
C SER A 33 -8.13 16.65 8.87
N ARG A 34 -8.65 17.69 8.20
CA ARG A 34 -8.57 17.84 6.73
C ARG A 34 -7.15 18.12 6.24
N GLU A 35 -6.41 18.98 6.95
CA GLU A 35 -4.98 19.22 6.67
C GLU A 35 -4.17 17.93 6.84
N PHE A 36 -4.45 17.14 7.87
CA PHE A 36 -3.78 15.87 8.10
C PHE A 36 -4.08 14.83 7.01
N ASP A 37 -5.34 14.72 6.59
CA ASP A 37 -5.75 13.83 5.49
C ASP A 37 -4.95 14.12 4.22
N SER A 38 -4.96 15.38 3.79
CA SER A 38 -4.29 15.81 2.56
C SER A 38 -2.77 15.79 2.65
N THR A 39 -2.18 16.09 3.81
CA THR A 39 -0.72 16.18 3.97
C THR A 39 -0.08 14.81 4.15
N TYR A 40 -0.76 13.87 4.82
CA TYR A 40 -0.15 12.61 5.23
C TYR A 40 -0.91 11.39 4.72
N MET A 41 -2.23 11.33 4.91
CA MET A 41 -2.98 10.11 4.61
C MET A 41 -3.07 9.85 3.11
N GLN A 42 -3.49 10.84 2.32
CA GLN A 42 -3.61 10.70 0.86
C GLN A 42 -2.26 10.34 0.20
N PRO A 43 -1.15 11.09 0.45
CA PRO A 43 0.13 10.76 -0.17
C PRO A 43 0.67 9.39 0.28
N MET A 44 0.38 8.98 1.52
CA MET A 44 0.77 7.66 2.01
C MET A 44 0.00 6.54 1.31
N PHE A 45 -1.32 6.68 1.11
CA PHE A 45 -2.10 5.68 0.37
C PHE A 45 -1.65 5.59 -1.08
N ASP A 46 -1.40 6.73 -1.73
CA ASP A 46 -0.83 6.74 -3.08
C ASP A 46 0.52 6.02 -3.12
N ALA A 47 1.41 6.28 -2.15
CA ALA A 47 2.71 5.62 -2.09
C ALA A 47 2.60 4.10 -1.89
N VAL A 48 1.62 3.64 -1.09
CA VAL A 48 1.33 2.21 -0.92
C VAL A 48 0.87 1.57 -2.22
N ASP A 49 -0.03 2.22 -2.96
CA ASP A 49 -0.53 1.69 -4.23
C ASP A 49 0.59 1.58 -5.27
N HIS A 50 1.45 2.61 -5.37
CA HIS A 50 2.64 2.55 -6.23
C HIS A 50 3.60 1.44 -5.81
N ALA A 51 3.85 1.26 -4.52
CA ALA A 51 4.72 0.20 -4.02
C ALA A 51 4.13 -1.20 -4.31
N ALA A 52 2.81 -1.38 -4.14
CA ALA A 52 2.13 -2.64 -4.44
C ALA A 52 2.24 -3.01 -5.93
N ALA A 53 2.07 -2.03 -6.82
CA ALA A 53 2.26 -2.21 -8.26
C ALA A 53 3.72 -2.59 -8.60
N ALA A 54 4.69 -1.86 -8.05
CA ALA A 54 6.11 -2.15 -8.26
C ALA A 54 6.50 -3.56 -7.77
N ILE A 55 5.98 -3.99 -6.62
CA ILE A 55 6.22 -5.35 -6.09
C ILE A 55 5.65 -6.41 -7.06
N GLU A 56 4.49 -6.15 -7.66
CA GLU A 56 3.89 -7.06 -8.63
C GLU A 56 4.71 -7.16 -9.92
N ASP A 57 5.22 -6.04 -10.43
CA ASP A 57 6.06 -6.03 -11.62
C ASP A 57 7.39 -6.74 -11.38
N LEU A 58 7.99 -6.56 -10.20
CA LEU A 58 9.18 -7.31 -9.78
C LEU A 58 8.93 -8.81 -9.69
N ASP A 59 7.78 -9.24 -9.14
CA ASP A 59 7.41 -10.65 -9.06
C ASP A 59 7.30 -11.28 -10.45
N LYS A 60 6.66 -10.58 -11.41
CA LYS A 60 6.57 -11.00 -12.82
C LYS A 60 7.95 -11.13 -13.47
N LEU A 61 8.83 -10.15 -13.26
CA LEU A 61 10.20 -10.16 -13.82
C LEU A 61 11.02 -11.33 -13.27
N LEU A 62 10.97 -11.56 -11.95
CA LEU A 62 11.70 -12.66 -11.33
C LEU A 62 11.16 -14.02 -11.77
N HIS A 63 9.85 -14.14 -11.99
CA HIS A 63 9.28 -15.38 -12.51
C HIS A 63 9.78 -15.68 -13.93
N ARG A 64 9.78 -14.68 -14.82
CA ARG A 64 10.33 -14.81 -16.17
C ARG A 64 11.81 -15.18 -16.18
N LEU A 65 12.63 -14.47 -15.39
CA LEU A 65 14.06 -14.77 -15.28
C LEU A 65 14.31 -16.21 -14.82
N ARG A 66 13.48 -16.72 -13.91
CA ARG A 66 13.57 -18.10 -13.46
C ARG A 66 13.23 -19.09 -14.58
N GLU A 67 12.16 -18.84 -15.34
CA GLU A 67 11.79 -19.66 -16.50
C GLU A 67 12.87 -19.66 -17.58
N ASP A 68 13.52 -18.52 -17.81
CA ASP A 68 14.61 -18.37 -18.78
C ASP A 68 15.91 -19.10 -18.33
N CYS A 69 16.17 -19.19 -17.03
CA CYS A 69 17.35 -19.88 -16.47
C CYS A 69 17.16 -21.38 -16.24
N GLU A 70 15.92 -21.87 -16.10
CA GLU A 70 15.61 -23.30 -15.95
C GLU A 70 15.47 -24.04 -17.31
N ARG A 71 15.66 -23.33 -18.42
CA ARG A 71 15.83 -23.86 -19.79
C ARG A 71 17.29 -23.99 -20.17
#